data_AF-A0A3C1R8S3-F1
#
_entry.id   AF-A0A3C1R8S3-F1
#
_cell.length_a   1.000
_cell.length_b   1.000
_cell.length_c   1.000
_cell.angle_alpha   90.00
_cell.angle_beta   90.00
_cell.angle_gamma   90.00
#
_symmetry.space_group_name_H-M   'P 1'
#
loop_
_entity.id
_entity.type
_entity.pdbx_description
1 polymer ?
#
loop_
_entity_poly.entity_id
_entity_poly.type
_entity_poly.pdbx_seq_one_letter_code
_entity_poly.pdbx_strand_id
1 'polypeptide(L)' 'KDNTLVHQDFIKDSSMSVADYVKSVNADLKVTGFIRISL' A
#
# COMPACT_ATOMS: atom_id res chain seq x y z
N LYS A 1 -13.59 8.82 -5.44
CA LYS A 1 -13.18 7.48 -4.92
C LYS A 1 -11.66 7.50 -4.94
N ASP A 2 -11.09 7.96 -3.84
CA ASP A 2 -9.74 8.52 -3.78
C ASP A 2 -8.67 7.44 -3.95
N ASN A 3 -7.95 7.51 -5.06
CA ASN A 3 -6.91 6.57 -5.44
C ASN A 3 -5.65 6.84 -4.61
N THR A 4 -5.47 6.08 -3.53
CA THR A 4 -4.25 6.11 -2.71
C THR A 4 -3.63 4.71 -2.74
N LEU A 5 -2.32 4.64 -3.00
CA LEU A 5 -1.50 3.41 -3.06
C LEU A 5 -1.86 2.38 -1.97
N VAL A 6 -2.21 2.86 -0.78
CA VAL A 6 -2.48 2.06 0.42
C VAL A 6 -3.74 1.19 0.34
N HIS A 7 -4.73 1.56 -0.49
CA HIS A 7 -5.96 0.79 -0.68
C HIS A 7 -5.90 -0.16 -1.87
N GLN A 8 -4.76 -0.25 -2.55
CA GLN A 8 -4.56 -1.19 -3.65
C GLN A 8 -4.25 -2.58 -3.12
N ASP A 9 -4.66 -3.60 -3.89
CA ASP A 9 -4.25 -4.97 -3.65
C ASP A 9 -2.73 -5.07 -3.72
N PHE A 10 -2.15 -5.83 -2.79
CA PHE A 10 -0.71 -6.02 -2.75
C PHE A 10 -0.28 -6.97 -3.89
N ILE A 11 0.67 -6.54 -4.71
CA ILE A 11 1.04 -7.29 -5.94
C ILE A 11 1.58 -8.70 -5.69
N LYS A 12 2.13 -8.97 -4.50
CA LYS A 12 2.61 -10.31 -4.14
C LYS A 12 1.53 -11.18 -3.48
N ASP A 13 0.46 -10.57 -2.99
CA ASP A 13 -0.66 -11.25 -2.36
C ASP A 13 -1.92 -10.40 -2.50
N SER A 14 -2.72 -10.70 -3.53
CA SER A 14 -3.94 -9.96 -3.83
C SER A 14 -5.07 -10.16 -2.82
N SER A 15 -4.86 -10.97 -1.77
CA SER A 15 -5.84 -11.13 -0.69
C SER A 15 -5.80 -10.00 0.34
N MET A 16 -4.77 -9.16 0.31
CA MET A 16 -4.57 -8.06 1.26
C MET A 16 -4.22 -6.75 0.56
N SER A 17 -4.50 -5.62 1.22
CA SER A 17 -4.10 -4.31 0.72
C SER A 17 -2.64 -3.98 1.06
N VAL A 18 -2.07 -3.01 0.34
CA VAL A 18 -0.74 -2.46 0.67
C VAL A 18 -0.68 -1.95 2.12
N ALA A 19 -1.76 -1.36 2.65
CA ALA A 19 -1.83 -0.92 4.05
C ALA A 19 -1.75 -2.09 5.04
N ASP A 20 -2.47 -3.18 4.75
CA ASP A 20 -2.53 -4.35 5.64
C ASP A 20 -1.18 -5.06 5.69
N TYR A 21 -0.52 -5.17 4.54
CA TYR A 21 0.83 -5.69 4.47
C TYR A 21 1.80 -4.89 5.33
N VAL A 22 1.82 -3.55 5.19
CA VAL A 22 2.72 -2.68 5.96
C VAL A 22 2.50 -2.83 7.47
N LYS A 23 1.24 -2.91 7.91
CA LYS A 23 0.90 -3.12 9.34
C LYS A 23 1.28 -4.50 9.87
N SER A 24 1.22 -5.54 9.03
CA SER A 24 1.62 -6.90 9.41
C SER A 24 3.10 -7.01 9.76
N VAL A 25 3.93 -6.11 9.22
CA VAL A 25 5.37 -6.03 9.53
C VAL A 25 5.59 -5.28 10.85
N ASN A 26 4.93 -4.13 11.01
CA ASN A 26 4.95 -3.33 12.23
C ASN A 26 3.72 -2.40 12.25
N ALA A 27 2.99 -2.38 13.36
CA ALA A 27 1.77 -1.59 13.53
C ALA A 27 1.98 -0.07 13.40
N ASP A 28 3.17 0.44 13.74
CA ASP A 28 3.48 1.87 13.72
C ASP A 28 4.03 2.37 12.38
N LEU A 29 4.22 1.47 11.40
CA LEU A 29 4.82 1.80 10.13
C LEU A 29 3.83 2.57 9.24
N LYS A 30 4.28 3.71 8.67
CA LYS A 30 3.44 4.59 7.85
C LYS A 30 4.08 4.85 6.49
N VAL A 31 3.26 4.82 5.44
CA VAL A 31 3.65 5.29 4.10
C VAL A 31 3.64 6.81 4.11
N THR A 32 4.81 7.43 3.96
CA THR A 32 4.97 8.90 4.01
C THR A 32 4.77 9.58 2.66
N GLY A 33 4.87 8.83 1.56
CA GLY A 33 4.63 9.32 0.21
C GLY A 33 4.94 8.25 -0.84
N PHE A 34 4.42 8.45 -2.06
CA PHE A 34 4.78 7.63 -3.22
C PHE A 34 4.75 8.48 -4.49
N ILE A 35 5.58 8.12 -5.47
CA ILE A 35 5.62 8.75 -6.79
C ILE A 35 5.49 7.63 -7.82
N ARG A 36 4.51 7.75 -8.72
CA ARG A 36 4.36 6.87 -9.88
C ARG A 36 4.65 7.68 -11.14
N ILE A 37 5.67 7.27 -11.89
CA ILE A 37 5.99 7.83 -13.21
C ILE A 37 5.56 6.80 -14.26
N SER A 38 4.92 7.26 -15.33
CA SER A 38 4.54 6.44 -16.49
C SER A 38 4.72 7.29 -17.75
N LEU A 39 5.29 6.69 -18.81
CA LEU A 39 5.66 7.34 -20.07
C LEU A 39 4.52 7.24 -21.09
#